data_AF-A0A656PQH9-F1
#
_entry.id   AF-A0A656PQH9-F1
#
_cell.length_a   1.000
_cell.length_b   1.000
_cell.length_c   1.000
_cell.angle_alpha   90.00
_cell.angle_beta   90.00
_cell.angle_gamma   90.00
#
_symmetry.space_group_name_H-M   'P 1'
#
loop_
_entity.id
_entity.type
_entity.pdbx_description
1 polymer ?
#
loop_
_entity_poly.entity_id
_entity_poly.type
_entity_poly.pdbx_seq_one_letter_code
_entity_poly.pdbx_strand_id
1 'polypeptide(L)'
;MSSYPKFFTKEGRTLRPLNIPTVDASFSKERGLDSISSLVSESTIFPNHPLTPRKNILETINTKIERMTAALPIQKYATMGFAVALITITGITVHAAVVPRKISFTEDDGYNIYSSKPLTYDYAVSKVSTKDSRAEKIDGVFNIYKCPLEGLGGKFVEEADKYGIPWWLTASVAFKESSCGKNTPTVDGRESYNAWGWGVYGDNVRSFDNFARGIETVSKYFSDKFYSRGIEDPCEIMKVYTPPSDGSWCRDVVHFSEVFDQYRTL
;
A
#
# COMPACT_ATOMS: atom_id res chain seq x y z
N MET A 1 -13.14 10.36 -28.64
CA MET A 1 -14.19 9.65 -27.89
C MET A 1 -13.53 8.51 -27.15
N SER A 2 -13.31 8.66 -25.83
CA SER A 2 -12.67 7.63 -25.01
C SER A 2 -13.72 6.58 -24.65
N SER A 3 -13.59 5.37 -25.21
CA SER A 3 -14.52 4.26 -25.02
C SER A 3 -14.21 3.54 -23.71
N TYR A 4 -14.57 4.15 -22.58
CA TYR A 4 -14.62 3.46 -21.28
C TYR A 4 -16.08 3.18 -20.91
N PRO A 5 -16.43 1.96 -20.47
CA PRO A 5 -17.80 1.62 -20.14
C PRO A 5 -18.29 2.48 -18.97
N LYS A 6 -19.54 2.95 -19.05
CA LYS A 6 -20.20 3.65 -17.94
C LYS A 6 -20.45 2.63 -16.82
N PHE A 7 -19.59 2.60 -15.82
CA PHE A 7 -19.48 1.54 -14.80
C PHE A 7 -20.64 1.40 -13.78
N PHE A 8 -21.84 1.89 -14.09
CA PHE A 8 -23.04 1.66 -13.27
C PHE A 8 -24.29 1.27 -14.06
N THR A 9 -24.12 0.81 -15.30
CA THR A 9 -25.21 0.19 -16.06
C THR A 9 -24.95 -1.29 -16.28
N LYS A 10 -25.73 -2.15 -15.60
CA LYS A 10 -26.02 -3.51 -16.08
C LYS A 10 -27.29 -3.41 -16.92
N GLU A 11 -27.21 -3.75 -18.21
CA GLU A 11 -28.37 -3.74 -19.12
C GLU A 11 -29.12 -2.39 -19.18
N GLY A 12 -28.38 -1.26 -19.14
CA GLY A 12 -28.96 0.08 -19.29
C GLY A 12 -29.75 0.59 -18.08
N ARG A 13 -29.68 -0.08 -16.92
CA ARG A 13 -30.29 0.40 -15.66
C ARG A 13 -29.22 0.87 -14.69
N THR A 14 -29.37 2.09 -14.17
CA THR A 14 -28.55 2.62 -13.06
C THR A 14 -28.72 1.72 -11.84
N LEU A 15 -27.63 1.11 -11.36
CA LEU A 15 -27.65 0.33 -10.13
C LEU A 15 -27.99 1.29 -8.97
N ARG A 16 -29.11 1.02 -8.26
CA ARG A 16 -29.41 1.73 -7.01
C ARG A 16 -28.29 1.44 -6.02
N PRO A 17 -27.90 2.40 -5.16
CA PRO A 17 -26.96 2.13 -4.08
C PRO A 17 -27.46 0.92 -3.31
N LEU A 18 -26.56 -0.04 -3.06
CA LEU A 18 -26.80 -1.10 -2.10
C LEU A 18 -27.26 -0.40 -0.82
N ASN A 19 -28.48 -0.73 -0.36
CA ASN A 19 -28.95 -0.30 0.94
C ASN A 19 -27.97 -0.92 1.93
N ILE A 20 -26.97 -0.17 2.39
CA ILE A 20 -25.95 -0.67 3.31
C ILE A 20 -26.72 -1.02 4.58
N PRO A 21 -26.95 -2.32 4.88
CA PRO A 21 -27.62 -2.66 6.11
C PRO A 21 -26.74 -2.13 7.25
N THR A 22 -27.36 -1.51 8.25
CA THR A 22 -26.72 -1.30 9.54
C THR A 22 -26.36 -2.69 10.08
N VAL A 23 -25.14 -3.15 9.80
CA VAL A 23 -24.67 -4.42 10.33
C VAL A 23 -24.39 -4.17 11.79
N ASP A 24 -25.33 -4.56 12.65
CA ASP A 24 -25.10 -4.65 14.08
C ASP A 24 -23.85 -5.49 14.32
N ALA A 25 -22.84 -4.87 14.92
CA ALA A 25 -21.56 -5.46 15.22
C ALA A 25 -21.60 -6.45 16.40
N SER A 26 -22.72 -7.13 16.61
CA SER A 26 -22.84 -8.21 17.59
C SER A 26 -22.22 -9.53 17.09
N PHE A 27 -21.74 -9.59 15.84
CA PHE A 27 -21.07 -10.77 15.30
C PHE A 27 -19.55 -10.77 15.56
N SER A 28 -19.16 -10.70 16.83
CA SER A 28 -17.84 -11.13 17.29
C SER A 28 -17.93 -11.59 18.74
N LYS A 29 -18.28 -12.88 18.95
CA LYS A 29 -17.88 -13.58 20.19
C LYS A 29 -17.93 -15.11 20.18
N GLU A 30 -18.09 -15.81 19.06
CA GLU A 30 -18.01 -17.27 19.07
C GLU A 30 -17.34 -17.77 17.78
N ARG A 31 -16.01 -17.91 17.84
CA ARG A 31 -15.20 -18.89 17.09
C ARG A 31 -13.76 -18.78 17.56
N GLY A 32 -13.56 -19.00 18.85
CA GLY A 32 -12.31 -19.44 19.42
C GLY A 32 -12.56 -20.82 20.00
N LEU A 33 -11.69 -21.77 19.62
CA LEU A 33 -11.61 -23.16 20.12
C LEU A 33 -12.78 -24.05 19.69
N ASP A 34 -12.56 -24.80 18.60
CA ASP A 34 -12.84 -26.23 18.47
C ASP A 34 -12.64 -26.66 17.02
N SER A 35 -11.91 -27.76 16.82
CA SER A 35 -11.61 -28.46 15.54
C SER A 35 -10.16 -28.37 15.02
N ILE A 36 -9.16 -28.47 15.92
CA ILE A 36 -7.90 -29.15 15.59
C ILE A 36 -7.96 -30.55 16.21
N SER A 37 -8.76 -31.45 15.62
CA SER A 37 -8.77 -32.87 16.03
C SER A 37 -9.34 -33.84 14.98
N SER A 38 -9.64 -33.41 13.75
CA SER A 38 -10.32 -34.28 12.76
C SER A 38 -9.56 -34.50 11.44
N LEU A 39 -8.25 -34.26 11.38
CA LEU A 39 -7.43 -34.56 10.18
C LEU A 39 -6.38 -35.65 10.40
N VAL A 40 -6.62 -36.59 11.31
CA VAL A 40 -5.77 -37.78 11.48
C VAL A 40 -6.58 -39.05 11.22
N SER A 41 -6.78 -39.35 9.93
CA SER A 41 -7.03 -40.66 9.32
C SER A 41 -7.47 -40.35 7.89
N GLU A 42 -6.68 -40.61 6.86
CA GLU A 42 -6.74 -41.88 6.15
C GLU A 42 -5.50 -41.99 5.24
N SER A 43 -4.73 -43.06 5.42
CA SER A 43 -3.64 -43.45 4.52
C SER A 43 -4.18 -44.38 3.45
N THR A 44 -4.16 -44.03 2.15
CA THR A 44 -4.13 -45.05 1.09
C THR A 44 -3.59 -44.56 -0.27
N ILE A 45 -2.37 -45.02 -0.57
CA ILE A 45 -1.87 -45.65 -1.81
C ILE A 45 -1.88 -44.88 -3.16
N PHE A 46 -0.66 -44.75 -3.70
CA PHE A 46 -0.24 -44.28 -5.02
C PHE A 46 -0.59 -45.23 -6.18
N PRO A 47 -0.68 -44.70 -7.41
CA PRO A 47 -0.10 -45.35 -8.57
C PRO A 47 1.05 -44.54 -9.18
N ASN A 48 2.10 -45.27 -9.53
CA ASN A 48 3.36 -44.81 -10.12
C ASN A 48 3.18 -44.19 -11.52
N HIS A 49 3.84 -43.06 -11.78
CA HIS A 49 4.15 -42.60 -13.14
C HIS A 49 5.68 -42.53 -13.29
N PRO A 50 6.27 -43.13 -14.34
CA PRO A 50 7.72 -43.16 -14.51
C PRO A 50 8.29 -41.77 -14.81
N LEU A 51 9.40 -41.46 -14.13
CA LEU A 51 10.24 -40.28 -14.33
C LEU A 51 11.17 -40.51 -15.54
N THR A 52 11.06 -39.67 -16.56
CA THR A 52 12.04 -39.60 -17.66
C THR A 52 13.14 -38.57 -17.36
N PRO A 53 14.37 -38.76 -17.86
CA PRO A 53 15.53 -38.00 -17.39
C PRO A 53 15.56 -36.58 -17.95
N ARG A 54 15.78 -35.62 -17.04
CA ARG A 54 15.98 -34.19 -17.30
C ARG A 54 17.27 -33.99 -18.11
N LYS A 55 17.17 -33.62 -19.39
CA LYS A 55 18.31 -33.19 -20.22
C LYS A 55 18.68 -31.74 -19.89
N ASN A 56 19.90 -31.58 -19.37
CA ASN A 56 20.85 -30.45 -19.44
C ASN A 56 20.29 -29.09 -19.90
N ILE A 57 19.88 -28.25 -18.95
CA ILE A 57 19.62 -26.80 -19.13
C ILE A 57 20.85 -25.94 -18.77
N LEU A 58 21.91 -26.57 -18.24
CA LEU A 58 23.15 -25.88 -17.81
C LEU A 58 24.19 -25.69 -18.93
N GLU A 59 23.92 -26.14 -20.15
CA GLU A 59 24.89 -26.06 -21.26
C GLU A 59 24.60 -24.90 -22.24
N THR A 60 23.43 -24.27 -22.16
CA THR A 60 23.02 -23.20 -23.08
C THR A 60 23.29 -21.77 -22.54
N ILE A 61 23.79 -21.64 -21.31
CA ILE A 61 24.03 -20.33 -20.68
C ILE A 61 25.48 -19.83 -20.89
N ASN A 62 26.44 -20.72 -21.19
CA ASN A 62 27.86 -20.33 -21.24
C ASN A 62 28.40 -19.91 -22.61
N THR A 63 27.62 -19.97 -23.70
CA THR A 63 28.15 -19.65 -25.05
C THR A 63 27.68 -18.30 -25.62
N LYS A 64 26.88 -17.52 -24.86
CA LYS A 64 26.38 -16.20 -25.30
C LYS A 64 27.11 -15.02 -24.65
N ILE A 65 27.84 -15.25 -23.55
CA ILE A 65 28.54 -14.19 -22.80
C ILE A 65 29.89 -13.81 -23.46
N GLU A 66 30.53 -14.70 -24.21
CA GLU A 66 31.81 -14.41 -24.89
C GLU A 66 31.68 -13.59 -26.19
N ARG A 67 30.47 -13.38 -26.71
CA ARG A 67 30.25 -12.60 -27.94
C ARG A 67 29.90 -11.12 -27.71
N MET A 68 29.87 -10.65 -26.47
CA MET A 68 29.60 -9.24 -26.15
C MET A 68 30.80 -8.46 -25.56
N THR A 69 31.96 -9.11 -25.41
CA THR A 69 33.19 -8.45 -24.90
C THR A 69 34.24 -8.18 -25.98
N ALA A 70 33.98 -8.56 -27.24
CA ALA A 70 34.92 -8.38 -28.35
C ALA A 70 34.32 -7.52 -29.48
N ALA A 71 33.88 -6.31 -29.15
CA ALA A 71 33.75 -5.21 -30.09
C ALA A 71 33.39 -3.93 -29.31
N LEU A 72 34.37 -3.03 -29.11
CA LEU A 72 34.27 -1.58 -29.29
C LEU A 72 35.53 -0.88 -28.68
N PRO A 73 36.04 0.19 -29.33
CA PRO A 73 37.41 0.66 -29.18
C PRO A 73 37.69 1.49 -27.91
N ILE A 74 38.81 1.17 -27.27
CA ILE A 74 39.40 1.85 -26.12
C ILE A 74 40.04 3.17 -26.58
N GLN A 75 39.28 4.25 -26.63
CA GLN A 75 39.82 5.61 -26.60
C GLN A 75 38.83 6.53 -25.87
N LYS A 76 39.33 7.26 -24.85
CA LYS A 76 38.79 8.49 -24.19
C LYS A 76 38.68 8.50 -22.65
N TYR A 77 39.20 7.51 -21.92
CA TYR A 77 39.26 7.57 -20.45
C TYR A 77 40.63 7.96 -19.85
N ALA A 78 41.47 8.69 -20.60
CA ALA A 78 42.80 9.11 -20.15
C ALA A 78 42.89 10.57 -19.64
N THR A 79 41.77 11.26 -19.38
CA THR A 79 41.80 12.71 -19.05
C THR A 79 40.99 13.14 -17.81
N MET A 80 40.63 12.23 -16.90
CA MET A 80 39.91 12.63 -15.67
C MET A 80 40.43 12.03 -14.36
N GLY A 81 41.65 11.51 -14.37
CA GLY A 81 42.37 11.12 -13.15
C GLY A 81 43.37 12.19 -12.72
N PHE A 82 42.94 13.40 -12.36
CA PHE A 82 43.77 14.41 -11.66
C PHE A 82 42.92 15.55 -11.05
N ALA A 83 41.93 15.20 -10.22
CA ALA A 83 41.29 16.12 -9.27
C ALA A 83 41.09 15.37 -7.93
N VAL A 84 42.16 15.13 -7.17
CA VAL A 84 42.43 15.83 -5.90
C VAL A 84 41.34 15.48 -4.86
N ALA A 85 41.43 14.47 -3.99
CA ALA A 85 42.56 13.86 -3.29
C ALA A 85 43.44 14.83 -2.48
N LEU A 86 42.85 15.81 -1.77
CA LEU A 86 43.55 16.67 -0.81
C LEU A 86 42.69 17.13 0.41
N ILE A 87 41.88 16.28 1.05
CA ILE A 87 41.41 16.55 2.43
C ILE A 87 41.30 15.24 3.23
N THR A 88 42.42 14.55 3.42
CA THR A 88 42.47 13.40 4.35
C THR A 88 43.60 13.45 5.38
N ILE A 89 44.42 14.50 5.47
CA ILE A 89 45.48 14.53 6.49
C ILE A 89 45.64 15.93 7.08
N THR A 90 44.87 16.19 8.15
CA THR A 90 45.17 17.04 9.32
C THR A 90 43.87 17.01 10.15
N GLY A 91 43.69 16.07 11.07
CA GLY A 91 44.33 16.15 12.37
C GLY A 91 43.54 17.09 13.27
N ILE A 92 42.56 16.56 14.00
CA ILE A 92 42.31 16.78 15.43
C ILE A 92 41.24 15.78 15.86
N THR A 93 41.74 14.67 16.37
CA THR A 93 41.10 13.80 17.34
C THR A 93 40.70 14.59 18.59
N VAL A 94 39.41 14.70 18.89
CA VAL A 94 38.93 14.95 20.26
C VAL A 94 38.25 13.66 20.73
N HIS A 95 39.07 12.70 21.17
CA HIS A 95 38.62 11.66 22.10
C HIS A 95 38.55 12.29 23.49
N ALA A 96 37.41 12.87 23.85
CA ALA A 96 37.10 13.12 25.26
C ALA A 96 36.39 11.88 25.80
N ALA A 97 37.18 10.97 26.38
CA ALA A 97 36.67 9.89 27.20
C ALA A 97 35.96 10.48 28.42
N VAL A 98 34.63 10.40 28.45
CA VAL A 98 33.84 10.63 29.68
C VAL A 98 33.17 9.31 30.05
N VAL A 99 33.93 8.47 30.74
CA VAL A 99 33.43 7.38 31.58
C VAL A 99 34.37 7.36 32.79
N PRO A 100 33.93 7.24 34.07
CA PRO A 100 32.68 6.61 34.54
C PRO A 100 31.92 7.38 35.64
N ARG A 101 30.64 7.04 35.83
CA ARG A 101 30.12 6.87 37.20
C ARG A 101 29.15 5.70 37.22
N LYS A 102 29.61 4.55 37.72
CA LYS A 102 28.68 3.55 38.24
C LYS A 102 28.16 4.13 39.55
N ILE A 103 26.91 4.57 39.55
CA ILE A 103 26.22 4.88 40.79
C ILE A 103 25.82 3.53 41.38
N SER A 104 26.62 3.02 42.31
CA SER A 104 26.17 2.00 43.25
C SER A 104 25.32 2.71 44.29
N PHE A 105 24.00 2.51 44.24
CA PHE A 105 23.18 2.80 45.40
C PHE A 105 23.46 1.71 46.43
N THR A 106 24.16 2.09 47.50
CA THR A 106 24.24 1.28 48.70
C THR A 106 22.87 1.27 49.34
N GLU A 107 22.35 0.05 49.46
CA GLU A 107 21.25 -0.39 50.30
C GLU A 107 21.38 0.23 51.71
N ASP A 108 20.37 1.02 52.10
CA ASP A 108 20.19 1.49 53.47
C ASP A 108 18.86 0.91 53.99
N ASP A 109 18.97 0.21 55.10
CA ASP A 109 17.95 -0.59 55.76
C ASP A 109 16.83 0.30 56.33
N GLY A 110 15.60 0.10 55.85
CA GLY A 110 14.42 0.82 56.31
C GLY A 110 13.13 0.02 56.15
N TYR A 111 12.89 -0.91 57.08
CA TYR A 111 11.61 -1.52 57.48
C TYR A 111 10.51 -1.71 56.42
N ASN A 112 10.40 -2.94 55.89
CA ASN A 112 9.21 -3.43 55.20
C ASN A 112 8.19 -3.99 56.21
N ILE A 113 7.14 -3.22 56.57
CA ILE A 113 5.98 -3.73 57.35
C ILE A 113 4.70 -3.86 56.49
N TYR A 114 4.80 -3.69 55.17
CA TYR A 114 3.73 -4.03 54.24
C TYR A 114 4.28 -4.67 52.97
N SER A 115 4.67 -5.95 53.05
CA SER A 115 4.91 -6.77 51.85
C SER A 115 3.62 -7.48 51.44
N SER A 116 2.61 -6.72 51.02
CA SER A 116 1.67 -7.28 50.04
C SER A 116 2.43 -7.41 48.74
N LYS A 117 2.70 -8.64 48.29
CA LYS A 117 3.09 -8.86 46.89
C LYS A 117 2.04 -8.15 46.05
N PRO A 118 2.36 -7.07 45.31
CA PRO A 118 1.37 -6.53 44.40
C PRO A 118 1.05 -7.67 43.44
N LEU A 119 -0.24 -7.95 43.24
CA LEU A 119 -0.65 -8.69 42.06
C LEU A 119 -0.15 -7.85 40.88
N THR A 120 1.00 -8.23 40.33
CA THR A 120 1.48 -7.70 39.07
C THR A 120 0.47 -8.21 38.05
N TYR A 121 -0.61 -7.44 37.86
CA TYR A 121 -1.35 -7.50 36.64
C TYR A 121 -0.32 -7.08 35.60
N ASP A 122 0.18 -8.05 34.86
CA ASP A 122 0.98 -7.82 33.67
C ASP A 122 0.02 -7.16 32.68
N TYR A 123 -0.23 -5.86 32.90
CA TYR A 123 -0.91 -5.04 31.94
C TYR A 123 0.09 -5.03 30.78
N ALA A 124 -0.15 -5.92 29.82
CA ALA A 124 0.39 -5.76 28.51
C ALA A 124 0.03 -4.33 28.12
N VAL A 125 0.98 -3.42 28.21
CA VAL A 125 0.94 -2.18 27.44
C VAL A 125 1.10 -2.67 26.02
N SER A 126 0.00 -3.18 25.46
CA SER A 126 -0.25 -3.06 24.05
C SER A 126 0.09 -1.62 23.75
N LYS A 127 1.17 -1.42 22.98
CA LYS A 127 1.42 -0.15 22.32
C LYS A 127 0.16 0.06 21.51
N VAL A 128 -0.82 0.75 22.10
CA VAL A 128 -2.02 1.20 21.42
C VAL A 128 -1.50 2.24 20.46
N SER A 129 -0.98 1.76 19.32
CA SER A 129 -1.01 2.53 18.11
C SER A 129 -2.48 2.90 17.99
N THR A 130 -2.80 4.15 18.30
CA THR A 130 -4.13 4.71 18.09
C THR A 130 -4.47 4.40 16.64
N LYS A 131 -5.30 3.38 16.45
CA LYS A 131 -5.64 2.87 15.13
C LYS A 131 -6.43 3.98 14.47
N ASP A 132 -5.91 4.51 13.36
CA ASP A 132 -6.55 5.63 12.68
C ASP A 132 -7.88 5.15 12.10
N SER A 133 -8.99 5.65 12.66
CA SER A 133 -10.33 5.22 12.26
C SER A 133 -10.60 5.52 10.78
N ARG A 134 -9.92 6.49 10.16
CA ARG A 134 -10.03 6.78 8.72
C ARG A 134 -9.51 5.62 7.88
N ALA A 135 -8.37 5.04 8.27
CA ALA A 135 -7.78 3.90 7.58
C ALA A 135 -8.71 2.68 7.67
N GLU A 136 -9.29 2.45 8.85
CA GLU A 136 -10.27 1.38 9.07
C GLU A 136 -11.55 1.57 8.26
N LYS A 137 -12.03 2.81 8.11
CA LYS A 137 -13.17 3.13 7.26
C LYS A 137 -12.91 2.77 5.81
N ILE A 138 -11.74 3.14 5.27
CA ILE A 138 -11.37 2.77 3.90
C ILE A 138 -11.32 1.25 3.75
N ASP A 139 -10.56 0.57 4.62
CA ASP A 139 -10.38 -0.88 4.52
C ASP A 139 -11.68 -1.65 4.74
N GLY A 140 -12.53 -1.20 5.67
CA GLY A 140 -13.84 -1.78 5.92
C GLY A 140 -14.77 -1.69 4.71
N VAL A 141 -14.81 -0.53 4.05
CA VAL A 141 -15.54 -0.37 2.79
C VAL A 141 -14.92 -1.23 1.70
N PHE A 142 -13.60 -1.20 1.52
CA PHE A 142 -12.92 -2.01 0.52
C PHE A 142 -13.17 -3.51 0.70
N ASN A 143 -13.23 -4.01 1.93
CA ASN A 143 -13.58 -5.38 2.23
C ASN A 143 -15.04 -5.72 1.86
N ILE A 144 -16.00 -4.83 2.16
CA ILE A 144 -17.41 -5.02 1.75
C ILE A 144 -17.51 -5.16 0.23
N TYR A 145 -16.81 -4.29 -0.50
CA TYR A 145 -16.82 -4.29 -1.95
C TYR A 145 -15.85 -5.29 -2.56
N LYS A 146 -15.02 -6.02 -1.79
CA LYS A 146 -14.00 -6.95 -2.30
C LYS A 146 -13.02 -6.27 -3.27
N CYS A 147 -12.50 -5.13 -2.85
CA CYS A 147 -11.54 -4.33 -3.61
C CYS A 147 -10.13 -4.93 -3.50
N PRO A 148 -9.38 -5.05 -4.61
CA PRO A 148 -7.95 -5.40 -4.56
C PRO A 148 -7.08 -4.43 -3.74
N LEU A 149 -7.60 -3.24 -3.43
CA LEU A 149 -6.96 -2.21 -2.60
C LEU A 149 -7.16 -2.42 -1.08
N GLU A 150 -7.92 -3.44 -0.66
CA GLU A 150 -8.13 -3.76 0.77
C GLU A 150 -6.80 -3.96 1.51
N GLY A 151 -6.69 -3.41 2.71
CA GLY A 151 -5.49 -3.47 3.55
C GLY A 151 -4.50 -2.32 3.32
N LEU A 152 -4.78 -1.45 2.34
CA LEU A 152 -3.99 -0.25 2.06
C LEU A 152 -4.61 1.02 2.66
N GLY A 153 -5.69 0.94 3.46
CA GLY A 153 -6.35 2.09 4.07
C GLY A 153 -5.39 3.02 4.82
N GLY A 154 -4.42 2.45 5.56
CA GLY A 154 -3.36 3.22 6.21
C GLY A 154 -2.51 4.04 5.23
N LYS A 155 -2.20 3.47 4.05
CA LYS A 155 -1.41 4.14 3.01
C LYS A 155 -2.18 5.29 2.36
N PHE A 156 -3.48 5.14 2.15
CA PHE A 156 -4.34 6.23 1.66
C PHE A 156 -4.33 7.42 2.63
N VAL A 157 -4.49 7.15 3.93
CA VAL A 157 -4.49 8.19 4.96
C VAL A 157 -3.11 8.84 5.10
N GLU A 158 -2.04 8.05 5.13
CA GLU A 158 -0.66 8.54 5.20
C GLU A 158 -0.35 9.54 4.09
N GLU A 159 -0.63 9.18 2.82
CA GLU A 159 -0.34 10.07 1.70
C GLU A 159 -1.31 11.25 1.64
N ALA A 160 -2.54 11.09 2.11
CA ALA A 160 -3.49 12.19 2.20
C ALA A 160 -3.03 13.26 3.20
N ASP A 161 -2.63 12.84 4.40
CA ASP A 161 -2.11 13.74 5.44
C ASP A 161 -0.82 14.42 4.99
N LYS A 162 0.09 13.65 4.39
CA LYS A 162 1.36 14.16 3.85
C LYS A 162 1.17 15.23 2.79
N TYR A 163 0.14 15.12 1.96
CA TYR A 163 -0.11 16.04 0.85
C TYR A 163 -1.25 17.03 1.10
N GLY A 164 -1.85 17.03 2.29
CA GLY A 164 -2.94 17.96 2.65
C GLY A 164 -4.19 17.81 1.79
N ILE A 165 -4.56 16.58 1.43
CA ILE A 165 -5.79 16.27 0.69
C ILE A 165 -6.76 15.47 1.57
N PRO A 166 -8.07 15.43 1.25
CA PRO A 166 -9.01 14.59 1.99
C PRO A 166 -8.64 13.12 1.91
N TRP A 167 -8.62 12.43 3.06
CA TRP A 167 -8.23 11.02 3.19
C TRP A 167 -9.05 10.06 2.31
N TRP A 168 -10.30 10.41 2.02
CA TRP A 168 -11.18 9.63 1.16
C TRP A 168 -10.94 9.88 -0.35
N LEU A 169 -10.28 10.97 -0.75
CA LEU A 169 -10.27 11.44 -2.14
C LEU A 169 -9.70 10.38 -3.10
N THR A 170 -8.47 9.95 -2.85
CA THR A 170 -7.79 9.01 -3.74
C THR A 170 -8.48 7.62 -3.71
N ALA A 171 -9.12 7.25 -2.60
CA ALA A 171 -9.91 6.02 -2.50
C ALA A 171 -11.22 6.11 -3.30
N SER A 172 -11.95 7.22 -3.21
CA SER A 172 -13.17 7.48 -3.99
C SER A 172 -12.91 7.53 -5.49
N VAL A 173 -11.79 8.15 -5.90
CA VAL A 173 -11.39 8.16 -7.32
C VAL A 173 -11.07 6.75 -7.80
N ALA A 174 -10.43 5.90 -6.99
CA ALA A 174 -10.21 4.50 -7.38
C ALA A 174 -11.52 3.74 -7.61
N PHE A 175 -12.53 3.98 -6.79
CA PHE A 175 -13.88 3.45 -7.02
C PHE A 175 -14.45 3.89 -8.36
N LYS A 176 -14.39 5.20 -8.65
CA LYS A 176 -14.90 5.76 -9.90
C LYS A 176 -14.20 5.20 -11.13
N GLU A 177 -12.87 5.10 -11.09
CA GLU A 177 -12.06 4.83 -12.28
C GLU A 177 -11.94 3.34 -12.60
N SER A 178 -11.89 2.49 -11.59
CA SER A 178 -11.60 1.06 -11.77
C SER A 178 -12.43 0.13 -10.90
N SER A 179 -13.52 0.63 -10.31
CA SER A 179 -14.27 -0.12 -9.28
C SER A 179 -13.33 -0.60 -8.18
N CYS A 180 -12.58 0.33 -7.59
CA CYS A 180 -11.62 0.14 -6.49
C CYS A 180 -10.48 -0.85 -6.81
N GLY A 181 -9.94 -0.77 -8.03
CA GLY A 181 -8.81 -1.59 -8.48
C GLY A 181 -9.20 -2.92 -9.10
N LYS A 182 -10.50 -3.20 -9.29
CA LYS A 182 -10.96 -4.44 -9.92
C LYS A 182 -10.78 -4.45 -11.45
N ASN A 183 -10.92 -3.28 -12.06
CA ASN A 183 -10.89 -3.08 -13.50
C ASN A 183 -9.70 -2.19 -13.86
N THR A 184 -8.50 -2.73 -13.69
CA THR A 184 -7.25 -2.07 -14.04
C THR A 184 -6.75 -2.51 -15.40
N PRO A 185 -6.09 -1.62 -16.18
CA PRO A 185 -5.50 -2.01 -17.45
C PRO A 185 -4.37 -3.04 -17.28
N THR A 186 -4.15 -3.86 -18.31
CA THR A 186 -2.95 -4.69 -18.42
C THR A 186 -2.05 -4.16 -19.54
N VAL A 187 -0.75 -4.22 -19.34
CA VAL A 187 0.27 -3.80 -20.32
C VAL A 187 1.18 -4.99 -20.56
N ASP A 188 1.26 -5.45 -21.80
CA ASP A 188 2.05 -6.64 -22.19
C ASP A 188 1.76 -7.89 -21.33
N GLY A 189 0.49 -8.07 -20.97
CA GLY A 189 0.03 -9.20 -20.13
C GLY A 189 0.34 -9.07 -18.64
N ARG A 190 0.79 -7.90 -18.17
CA ARG A 190 1.04 -7.61 -16.76
C ARG A 190 0.06 -6.59 -16.21
N GLU A 191 -0.29 -6.74 -14.94
CA GLU A 191 -1.10 -5.76 -14.21
C GLU A 191 -0.41 -4.40 -14.17
N SER A 192 -1.14 -3.32 -14.48
CA SER A 192 -0.63 -1.95 -14.42
C SER A 192 -0.71 -1.35 -13.03
N TYR A 193 -1.54 -1.91 -12.15
CA TYR A 193 -1.86 -1.35 -10.82
C TYR A 193 -2.40 0.09 -10.87
N ASN A 194 -2.85 0.56 -12.03
CA ASN A 194 -3.37 1.90 -12.19
C ASN A 194 -4.88 1.94 -11.93
N ALA A 195 -5.23 1.99 -10.65
CA ALA A 195 -6.62 2.04 -10.21
C ALA A 195 -7.33 3.39 -10.46
N TRP A 196 -6.61 4.42 -10.94
CA TRP A 196 -7.10 5.81 -11.03
C TRP A 196 -7.19 6.36 -12.44
N GLY A 197 -6.85 5.56 -13.46
CA GLY A 197 -6.76 6.06 -14.85
C GLY A 197 -5.70 7.16 -15.02
N TRP A 198 -4.75 7.27 -14.08
CA TRP A 198 -3.80 8.38 -14.06
C TRP A 198 -2.81 8.27 -15.21
N GLY A 199 -2.70 9.32 -16.03
CA GLY A 199 -1.77 9.37 -17.16
C GLY A 199 -2.12 8.41 -18.31
N VAL A 200 -3.38 7.95 -18.41
CA VAL A 200 -3.86 7.11 -19.49
C VAL A 200 -4.41 7.97 -20.63
N TYR A 201 -3.95 7.75 -21.87
CA TYR A 201 -4.45 8.44 -23.06
C TYR A 201 -4.23 7.63 -24.33
N GLY A 202 -5.30 7.44 -25.12
CA GLY A 202 -5.26 6.54 -26.28
C GLY A 202 -4.81 5.14 -25.86
N ASP A 203 -3.76 4.64 -26.50
CA ASP A 203 -3.17 3.33 -26.16
C ASP A 203 -2.07 3.42 -25.09
N ASN A 204 -1.72 4.64 -24.62
CA ASN A 204 -0.73 4.78 -23.57
C ASN A 204 -1.36 4.55 -22.19
N VAL A 205 -0.79 3.59 -21.46
CA VAL A 205 -1.14 3.29 -20.07
C VAL A 205 0.09 3.49 -19.19
N ARG A 206 0.00 4.40 -18.22
CA ARG A 206 0.99 4.47 -17.14
C ARG A 206 0.75 3.34 -16.15
N SER A 207 1.78 2.55 -15.90
CA SER A 207 1.78 1.47 -14.91
C SER A 207 2.57 1.88 -13.67
N PHE A 208 2.21 1.30 -12.54
CA PHE A 208 2.92 1.41 -11.27
C PHE A 208 3.49 0.05 -10.89
N ASP A 209 4.52 0.04 -10.03
CA ASP A 209 5.09 -1.21 -9.51
C ASP A 209 4.09 -1.99 -8.62
N ASN A 210 3.19 -1.26 -7.96
CA ASN A 210 2.11 -1.77 -7.12
C ASN A 210 1.12 -0.65 -6.80
N PHE A 211 -0.01 -1.00 -6.16
CA PHE A 211 -1.03 -0.03 -5.76
C PHE A 211 -0.51 1.04 -4.80
N ALA A 212 0.40 0.72 -3.87
CA ALA A 212 0.93 1.70 -2.92
C ALA A 212 1.68 2.84 -3.64
N ARG A 213 2.48 2.52 -4.67
CA ARG A 213 3.12 3.54 -5.53
C ARG A 213 2.14 4.36 -6.34
N GLY A 214 1.03 3.75 -6.76
CA GLY A 214 -0.08 4.46 -7.38
C GLY A 214 -0.73 5.46 -6.43
N ILE A 215 -1.02 5.06 -5.18
CA ILE A 215 -1.58 5.95 -4.14
C ILE A 215 -0.66 7.17 -3.95
N GLU A 216 0.64 6.95 -3.71
CA GLU A 216 1.63 8.02 -3.53
C GLU A 216 1.61 9.02 -4.69
N THR A 217 1.66 8.50 -5.92
CA THR A 217 1.75 9.32 -7.13
C THR A 217 0.48 10.14 -7.35
N VAL A 218 -0.69 9.50 -7.20
CA VAL A 218 -1.97 10.11 -7.46
C VAL A 218 -2.35 11.11 -6.36
N SER A 219 -2.09 10.79 -5.09
CA SER A 219 -2.29 11.74 -3.99
C SER A 219 -1.43 13.00 -4.16
N LYS A 220 -0.15 12.82 -4.52
CA LYS A 220 0.73 13.97 -4.83
C LYS A 220 0.17 14.81 -5.99
N TYR A 221 -0.28 14.15 -7.05
CA TYR A 221 -0.86 14.82 -8.20
C TYR A 221 -2.09 15.67 -7.81
N PHE A 222 -3.02 15.13 -7.01
CA PHE A 222 -4.19 15.89 -6.57
C PHE A 222 -3.81 17.12 -5.73
N SER A 223 -2.81 16.99 -4.87
CA SER A 223 -2.30 18.11 -4.10
C SER A 223 -1.67 19.19 -4.97
N ASP A 224 -0.68 18.82 -5.79
CA ASP A 224 0.07 19.77 -6.63
C ASP A 224 -0.83 20.50 -7.65
N LYS A 225 -1.84 19.80 -8.18
CA LYS A 225 -2.69 20.33 -9.24
C LYS A 225 -3.91 21.07 -8.74
N PHE A 226 -4.45 20.71 -7.56
CA PHE A 226 -5.75 21.22 -7.11
C PHE A 226 -5.69 21.81 -5.71
N TYR A 227 -5.42 21.00 -4.68
CA TYR A 227 -5.57 21.43 -3.29
C TYR A 227 -4.56 22.51 -2.89
N SER A 228 -3.31 22.42 -3.34
CA SER A 228 -2.31 23.48 -3.13
C SER A 228 -2.69 24.83 -3.77
N ARG A 229 -3.70 24.83 -4.65
CA ARG A 229 -4.22 26.01 -5.36
C ARG A 229 -5.62 26.41 -4.88
N GLY A 230 -6.13 25.78 -3.81
CA GLY A 230 -7.47 26.02 -3.28
C GLY A 230 -8.61 25.48 -4.13
N ILE A 231 -8.33 24.56 -5.07
CA ILE A 231 -9.37 23.88 -5.86
C ILE A 231 -9.74 22.60 -5.13
N GLU A 232 -10.81 22.65 -4.35
CA GLU A 232 -11.21 21.54 -3.47
C GLU A 232 -12.51 20.86 -3.91
N ASP A 233 -13.31 21.52 -4.76
CA ASP A 233 -14.56 20.98 -5.30
C ASP A 233 -14.29 19.87 -6.33
N PRO A 234 -14.74 18.62 -6.09
CA PRO A 234 -14.61 17.52 -7.04
C PRO A 234 -15.16 17.85 -8.45
N CYS A 235 -16.17 18.70 -8.58
CA CYS A 235 -16.70 19.08 -9.89
C CYS A 235 -15.80 20.07 -10.63
N GLU A 236 -15.01 20.89 -9.94
CA GLU A 236 -13.95 21.69 -10.57
C GLU A 236 -12.72 20.84 -10.92
N ILE A 237 -12.34 19.90 -10.04
CA ILE A 237 -11.27 18.92 -10.29
C ILE A 237 -11.59 18.10 -11.55
N MET A 238 -12.84 17.64 -11.69
CA MET A 238 -13.33 16.87 -12.84
C MET A 238 -13.03 17.54 -14.18
N LYS A 239 -13.23 18.86 -14.28
CA LYS A 239 -13.04 19.62 -15.53
C LYS A 239 -11.61 19.52 -16.07
N VAL A 240 -10.65 19.24 -15.19
CA VAL A 240 -9.23 19.08 -15.54
C VAL A 240 -8.82 17.60 -15.57
N TYR A 241 -9.24 16.81 -14.57
CA TYR A 241 -8.85 15.42 -14.44
C TYR A 241 -9.47 14.52 -15.52
N THR A 242 -10.76 14.73 -15.79
CA THR A 242 -11.52 13.99 -16.81
C THR A 242 -12.46 14.93 -17.58
N PRO A 243 -11.92 15.87 -18.39
CA PRO A 243 -12.70 16.91 -19.07
C PRO A 243 -13.91 16.41 -19.89
N PRO A 244 -13.88 15.22 -20.52
CA PRO A 244 -15.05 14.70 -21.24
C PRO A 244 -16.22 14.26 -20.36
N SER A 245 -16.08 14.25 -19.02
CA SER A 245 -17.14 13.82 -18.12
C SER A 245 -18.29 14.83 -18.08
N ASP A 246 -19.52 14.32 -18.00
CA ASP A 246 -20.78 15.06 -17.95
C ASP A 246 -21.24 15.38 -16.50
N GLY A 247 -20.32 15.44 -15.55
CA GLY A 247 -20.64 15.57 -14.13
C GLY A 247 -20.79 14.23 -13.40
N SER A 248 -20.90 13.11 -14.11
CA SER A 248 -20.99 11.79 -13.47
C SER A 248 -19.76 11.46 -12.63
N TRP A 249 -18.58 11.95 -13.01
CA TRP A 249 -17.38 11.70 -12.24
C TRP A 249 -17.41 12.35 -10.86
N CYS A 250 -17.72 13.64 -10.77
CA CYS A 250 -17.73 14.30 -9.46
C CYS A 250 -18.84 13.78 -8.56
N ARG A 251 -20.02 13.46 -9.11
CA ARG A 251 -21.11 12.83 -8.35
C ARG A 251 -20.70 11.50 -7.72
N ASP A 252 -20.02 10.65 -8.47
CA ASP A 252 -19.57 9.36 -7.96
C ASP A 252 -18.44 9.52 -6.92
N VAL A 253 -17.51 10.44 -7.14
CA VAL A 253 -16.44 10.73 -6.16
C VAL A 253 -17.02 11.22 -4.83
N VAL A 254 -18.00 12.12 -4.88
CA VAL A 254 -18.74 12.58 -3.68
C VAL A 254 -19.55 11.45 -3.06
N HIS A 255 -20.22 10.63 -3.86
CA HIS A 255 -20.96 9.48 -3.33
C HIS A 255 -20.05 8.55 -2.52
N PHE A 256 -18.87 8.19 -3.04
CA PHE A 256 -17.95 7.34 -2.30
C PHE A 256 -17.33 8.03 -1.08
N SER A 257 -17.16 9.36 -1.09
CA SER A 257 -16.72 10.07 0.12
C SER A 257 -17.72 9.92 1.26
N GLU A 258 -19.02 10.04 0.96
CA GLU A 258 -20.11 9.82 1.91
C GLU A 258 -20.14 8.36 2.41
N VAL A 259 -19.94 7.39 1.52
CA VAL A 259 -19.86 5.96 1.89
C VAL A 259 -18.74 5.71 2.90
N PHE A 260 -17.55 6.28 2.67
CA PHE A 260 -16.45 6.15 3.64
C PHE A 260 -16.76 6.87 4.94
N ASP A 261 -17.32 8.07 4.88
CA ASP A 261 -17.61 8.85 6.09
C ASP A 261 -18.66 8.19 6.98
N GLN A 262 -19.70 7.62 6.39
CA GLN A 262 -20.79 6.91 7.08
C GLN A 262 -20.40 5.53 7.58
N TYR A 263 -19.29 4.96 7.14
CA TYR A 263 -18.82 3.67 7.63
C TYR A 263 -18.49 3.75 9.13
N ARG A 264 -19.08 2.84 9.92
CA ARG A 264 -18.87 2.76 11.36
C ARG A 264 -17.80 1.73 11.67
N THR A 265 -16.73 2.18 12.31
CA THR A 265 -15.70 1.31 12.89
C THR A 265 -16.20 0.70 14.19
N LEU A 266 -15.67 -0.47 14.54
CA LEU A 266 -16.04 -1.23 15.74
C LEU A 266 -15.29 -0.77 16.98
#